data_AF-A0A963DDL3-F1
#
_entry.id   AF-A0A963DDL3-F1
#
_cell.length_a   1.000
_cell.length_b   1.000
_cell.length_c   1.000
_cell.angle_alpha   90.00
_cell.angle_beta   90.00
_cell.angle_gamma   90.00
#
_symmetry.space_group_name_H-M   'P 1'
#
loop_
_entity.id
_entity.type
_entity.pdbx_description
1 polymer ?
#
loop_
_entity_poly.entity_id
_entity_poly.type
_entity_poly.pdbx_seq_one_letter_code
_entity_poly.pdbx_strand_id
1 'polypeptide(L)' 'MPYLFQWLKGAGNVAEQEMYRVFNCGIGMVVVVDPEHAEQAAAMLRGAGETVHRIGRIDARAQGQAATVVS' A
#
# COMPACT_ATOMS: atom_id res chain seq x y z
N MET A 1 11.82 -2.22 3.01
CA MET A 1 11.04 -2.96 4.03
C MET A 1 11.54 -2.55 5.41
N PRO A 2 10.68 -2.08 6.34
CA PRO A 2 11.11 -1.63 7.66
C PRO A 2 11.72 -2.75 8.52
N TYR A 3 12.57 -2.40 9.49
CA TYR A 3 13.35 -3.34 10.31
C TYR A 3 12.50 -4.38 11.06
N LEU A 4 11.32 -3.97 11.54
CA LEU A 4 10.38 -4.86 12.24
C LEU A 4 9.93 -6.07 11.38
N PHE A 5 9.87 -5.90 10.05
CA PHE A 5 9.46 -6.95 9.12
C PHE A 5 10.55 -8.00 8.89
N GLN A 6 11.83 -7.59 8.95
CA GLN A 6 12.95 -8.54 8.87
C GLN A 6 12.97 -9.44 10.11
N TRP A 7 12.67 -8.89 11.29
CA TRP A 7 12.60 -9.65 12.53
C TRP A 7 11.41 -10.63 12.56
N LEU A 8 10.21 -10.18 12.15
CA LEU A 8 9.01 -11.03 12.10
C LEU A 8 9.13 -12.22 11.13
N LYS A 9 9.80 -12.03 9.98
CA LYS A 9 10.04 -13.09 8.99
C LYS A 9 10.96 -14.20 9.52
N GLY A 10 11.86 -13.88 10.45
CA GLY A 10 12.78 -14.85 11.07
C GLY A 10 12.19 -15.61 12.26
N ALA A 11 11.33 -14.96 13.06
CA ALA A 11 10.79 -15.55 14.30
C ALA A 11 9.49 -16.34 14.11
N GLY A 12 8.70 -16.02 13.08
CA GLY A 12 7.46 -16.73 12.75
C GLY A 12 7.53 -17.15 11.30
N ASN A 13 7.33 -18.44 11.04
CA ASN A 13 7.22 -19.05 9.70
C ASN A 13 5.94 -18.57 8.97
N VAL A 14 5.76 -17.26 8.87
CA VAL A 14 4.58 -16.58 8.35
C VAL A 14 4.80 -16.38 6.86
N ALA A 15 3.93 -16.96 6.04
CA ALA A 15 3.99 -16.80 4.60
C ALA A 15 3.92 -15.31 4.23
N GLU A 16 4.67 -14.87 3.21
CA GLU A 16 4.70 -13.45 2.77
C GLU A 16 3.30 -12.88 2.51
N GLN A 17 2.34 -13.73 2.13
CA GLN A 17 0.95 -13.39 1.88
C GLN A 17 0.17 -13.03 3.17
N GLU A 18 0.53 -13.62 4.32
CA GLU A 18 -0.03 -13.26 5.62
C GLU A 18 0.50 -11.88 6.08
N MET A 19 1.74 -11.53 5.73
CA MET A 19 2.38 -10.29 6.18
C MET A 19 1.66 -9.04 5.64
N TYR A 20 1.21 -9.04 4.37
CA TYR A 20 0.39 -7.96 3.79
C TYR A 20 -1.01 -7.86 4.39
N ARG A 21 -1.51 -8.94 5.01
CA ARG A 21 -2.84 -8.96 5.65
C ARG A 21 -2.81 -8.48 7.10
N VAL A 22 -1.68 -8.67 7.80
CA VAL A 22 -1.57 -8.43 9.25
C VAL A 22 -0.95 -7.07 9.56
N PHE A 23 -0.02 -6.60 8.72
CA PHE A 23 0.65 -5.33 8.91
C PHE A 23 0.34 -4.38 7.77
N ASN A 24 0.18 -3.10 8.08
CA ASN A 24 -0.08 -2.06 7.10
C ASN A 24 1.06 -1.86 6.07
N CYS A 25 2.19 -2.56 6.23
CA CYS A 25 3.39 -2.45 5.40
C CYS A 25 3.91 -1.02 5.23
N GLY A 26 3.63 -0.13 6.18
CA GLY A 26 3.98 1.31 6.10
C GLY A 26 2.93 2.19 5.41
N ILE A 27 1.79 1.64 4.99
CA ILE A 27 0.67 2.40 4.38
C ILE A 27 -0.46 2.54 5.40
N GLY A 28 -0.53 3.67 6.08
CA GLY A 28 -1.58 3.95 7.08
C GLY A 28 -2.94 4.30 6.47
N MET A 29 -2.95 4.85 5.25
CA MET A 29 -4.15 5.32 4.56
C MET A 29 -3.97 5.21 3.04
N VAL A 30 -5.06 4.91 2.33
CA VAL A 30 -5.12 4.90 0.87
C VAL A 30 -6.12 5.95 0.41
N VAL A 31 -5.70 6.80 -0.52
CA VAL A 31 -6.55 7.81 -1.15
C VAL A 31 -6.63 7.50 -2.64
N VAL A 32 -7.85 7.46 -3.17
CA VAL A 32 -8.11 7.23 -4.61
C VAL A 32 -8.63 8.54 -5.19
N VAL A 33 -7.94 9.04 -6.22
CA VAL A 33 -8.28 10.27 -6.94
C VAL A 33 -8.17 10.02 -8.44
N ASP A 34 -8.80 10.91 -9.21
CA ASP A 34 -8.63 10.94 -10.65
C ASP A 34 -7.15 11.16 -11.02
N PRO A 35 -6.63 10.54 -12.10
CA PRO A 35 -5.21 10.63 -12.46
C PRO A 35 -4.72 12.07 -12.65
N GLU A 36 -5.58 12.96 -13.16
CA GLU A 36 -5.27 14.38 -13.36
C GLU A 36 -5.06 15.14 -12.04
N HIS A 37 -5.65 14.68 -10.94
CA HIS A 37 -5.56 15.30 -9.61
C HIS A 37 -4.48 14.66 -8.72
N ALA A 38 -3.85 13.57 -9.15
CA ALA A 38 -2.96 12.77 -8.33
C ALA A 38 -1.77 13.57 -7.77
N GLU A 39 -1.10 14.36 -8.61
CA GLU A 39 0.05 15.17 -8.18
C GLU A 39 -0.37 16.33 -7.28
N GLN A 40 -1.51 16.97 -7.57
CA GLN A 40 -2.03 18.05 -6.73
C GLN A 40 -2.39 17.53 -5.33
N ALA A 41 -3.09 16.40 -5.25
CA ALA A 41 -3.42 15.75 -3.98
C ALA A 41 -2.16 15.36 -3.21
N ALA A 42 -1.16 14.78 -3.89
CA ALA A 42 0.11 14.42 -3.27
C ALA A 42 0.87 15.65 -2.73
N ALA A 43 0.88 16.76 -3.48
CA ALA A 43 1.51 18.01 -3.05
C ALA A 43 0.82 18.60 -1.81
N MET A 44 -0.51 18.62 -1.76
CA MET A 44 -1.26 19.12 -0.60
C MET A 44 -0.96 18.29 0.66
N LEU A 45 -1.00 16.97 0.54
CA LEU A 45 -0.73 16.06 1.66
C LEU A 45 0.73 16.18 2.16
N ARG A 46 1.70 16.25 1.23
CA ARG A 46 3.11 16.51 1.61
C ARG A 46 3.28 17.88 2.29
N GLY A 47 2.57 18.90 1.82
CA GLY A 47 2.54 20.22 2.44
C GLY A 47 1.95 20.23 3.85
N ALA A 48 1.05 19.29 4.15
CA ALA A 48 0.51 19.06 5.49
C ALA A 48 1.42 18.21 6.40
N GLY A 49 2.59 17.78 5.92
CA GLY A 49 3.55 16.98 6.68
C GLY A 49 3.44 15.47 6.48
N GLU A 50 2.57 15.01 5.58
CA GLU A 50 2.38 13.58 5.33
C GLU A 50 3.43 13.01 4.37
N THR A 51 3.75 11.71 4.56
CA THR A 51 4.57 10.97 3.61
C THR A 51 3.69 10.28 2.57
N VAL A 52 3.78 10.73 1.32
CA VAL A 52 2.89 10.26 0.24
C VAL A 52 3.65 9.49 -0.83
N HIS A 53 3.19 8.26 -1.07
CA HIS A 53 3.67 7.38 -2.14
C HIS A 53 2.56 7.06 -3.13
N ARG A 54 2.88 7.05 -4.42
CA ARG A 54 1.98 6.48 -5.43
C ARG A 54 2.14 4.96 -5.42
N ILE A 55 1.10 4.26 -4.95
CA ILE A 55 1.16 2.82 -4.67
C ILE A 55 0.42 1.94 -5.68
N GLY A 56 -0.31 2.51 -6.64
CA GLY A 56 -1.00 1.72 -7.65
C GLY A 56 -1.99 2.51 -8.51
N ARG A 57 -2.92 1.78 -9.13
CA ARG A 57 -4.04 2.27 -9.94
C ARG A 57 -5.25 1.36 -9.75
N ILE A 58 -6.44 1.87 -10.06
CA ILE A 58 -7.66 1.08 -10.11
C ILE A 58 -7.87 0.58 -11.55
N ASP A 59 -8.03 -0.74 -11.70
CA ASP A 59 -8.31 -1.41 -12.97
C ASP A 59 -9.65 -2.15 -12.89
N ALA A 60 -10.25 -2.43 -14.05
CA ALA A 60 -11.45 -3.27 -14.12
C ALA A 60 -11.14 -4.68 -13.59
N ARG A 61 -11.98 -5.18 -12.70
CA ARG A 61 -11.80 -6.49 -12.05
C ARG A 61 -12.43 -7.59 -12.90
N ALA A 62 -11.64 -8.61 -13.27
CA ALA A 62 -12.16 -9.81 -13.90
C ALA A 62 -12.87 -10.74 -12.90
N GLN A 63 -13.81 -11.56 -13.38
CA GLN A 63 -14.52 -12.51 -12.53
C GLN A 63 -13.55 -13.54 -11.91
N GLY A 64 -13.59 -13.67 -10.59
CA GLY A 64 -12.68 -14.55 -9.83
C GLY A 64 -11.33 -13.93 -9.46
N GLN A 65 -10.99 -12.74 -9.97
CA GLN A 65 -9.76 -12.04 -9.58
C GLN A 65 -9.86 -11.49 -8.15
N ALA A 66 -8.74 -11.47 -7.42
CA ALA A 66 -8.67 -10.79 -6.11
C ALA A 66 -8.98 -9.29 -6.25
N ALA A 67 -9.58 -8.69 -5.21
CA ALA A 67 -9.94 -7.27 -5.22
C ALA A 67 -8.71 -6.33 -5.15
N THR A 68 -7.62 -6.81 -4.58
CA THR A 68 -6.32 -6.14 -4.53
C THR A 68 -5.27 -7.14 -4.98
N VAL A 69 -4.42 -6.73 -5.93
CA VAL A 69 -3.28 -7.53 -6.41
C VAL A 69 -2.03 -6.73 -6.09
N VAL A 70 -1.08 -7.37 -5.39
CA VAL A 70 0.25 -6.84 -5.13
C VAL A 70 1.21 -7.55 -6.08
N SER A 71 1.88 -6.81 -6.94
CA SER A 71 2.81 -7.29 -7.97
C SER A 71 4.17 -6.65 -7.84
#